data_AF-A0A1V3RQN1-F1
#
_entry.id   AF-A0A1V3RQN1-F1
#
_cell.length_a   1.000
_cell.length_b   1.000
_cell.length_c   1.000
_cell.angle_alpha   90.00
_cell.angle_beta   90.00
_cell.angle_gamma   90.00
#
_symmetry.space_group_name_H-M   'P 1'
#
loop_
_entity.id
_entity.type
_entity.pdbx_description
1 polymer ?
#
loop_
_entity_poly.entity_id
_entity_poly.type
_entity_poly.pdbx_seq_one_letter_code
_entity_poly.pdbx_strand_id
1 'polypeptide(L)'
;MGQPIAYLGDIPLSITDMTQFDVTIQADFAEHAKVGQKPRLQWVGDKLDEGQLVAQLHAQFCTPEVELAKLRAAQRKHEAMQLYFTNGHIVGLFVLTAVEQRSQQLMRDGTVIVAEVSLSLREYTEDGLSTEVAASGTPVAAMRVGSSGAEVGPNGTATEAAPERDAELPAVRAGFSIGI
;
A
#
# COMPACT_ATOMS: atom_id res chain seq x y z
N MET A 1 7.57 29.17 -9.99
CA MET A 1 8.50 28.02 -10.03
C MET A 1 7.73 26.82 -9.52
N GLY A 2 7.46 25.82 -10.35
CA GLY A 2 6.84 24.57 -9.89
C GLY A 2 7.89 23.71 -9.17
N GLN A 3 7.58 23.17 -8.01
CA GLN A 3 8.40 22.16 -7.33
C GLN A 3 7.87 20.77 -7.69
N PRO A 4 8.71 19.71 -7.70
CA PRO A 4 8.23 18.35 -7.88
C PRO A 4 7.20 18.02 -6.80
N ILE A 5 6.14 17.29 -7.17
CA ILE A 5 5.02 17.03 -6.26
C ILE A 5 4.92 15.59 -5.75
N ALA A 6 5.71 14.69 -6.34
CA ALA A 6 5.64 13.28 -6.03
C ALA A 6 7.01 12.64 -6.25
N TYR A 7 7.23 11.58 -5.51
CA TYR A 7 8.43 10.75 -5.61
C TYR A 7 8.01 9.29 -5.60
N LEU A 8 8.65 8.51 -6.46
CA LEU A 8 8.59 7.05 -6.43
C LEU A 8 9.97 6.53 -6.06
N GLY A 9 10.12 6.10 -4.81
CA GLY A 9 11.45 5.94 -4.21
C GLY A 9 12.23 7.27 -4.26
N ASP A 10 13.39 7.25 -4.91
CA ASP A 10 14.26 8.44 -5.09
C ASP A 10 14.00 9.21 -6.40
N ILE A 11 12.99 8.84 -7.18
CA ILE A 11 12.78 9.40 -8.53
C ILE A 11 11.81 10.57 -8.44
N PRO A 12 12.24 11.83 -8.70
CA PRO A 12 11.35 12.99 -8.65
C PRO A 12 10.41 13.00 -9.85
N LEU A 13 9.12 13.16 -9.57
CA LEU A 13 8.07 13.37 -10.57
C LEU A 13 7.56 14.81 -10.47
N SER A 14 7.57 15.53 -11.60
CA SER A 14 7.11 16.93 -11.66
C SER A 14 5.71 17.00 -12.27
N ILE A 15 4.84 17.89 -11.76
CA ILE A 15 3.64 18.28 -12.52
C ILE A 15 4.06 19.29 -13.57
N THR A 16 3.49 19.16 -14.75
CA THR A 16 2.95 20.33 -15.47
C THR A 16 1.51 19.96 -15.85
N ASP A 17 0.56 20.71 -15.29
CA ASP A 17 -0.90 20.75 -15.51
C ASP A 17 -1.75 19.46 -15.52
N MET A 18 -1.17 18.25 -15.61
CA MET A 18 -1.92 17.00 -15.87
C MET A 18 -1.37 15.77 -15.12
N THR A 19 -0.88 15.92 -13.88
CA THR A 19 -0.58 14.73 -13.07
C THR A 19 -1.88 14.13 -12.56
N GLN A 20 -2.23 12.97 -13.12
CA GLN A 20 -3.39 12.20 -12.73
C GLN A 20 -2.94 10.90 -12.06
N PHE A 21 -3.50 10.62 -10.89
CA PHE A 21 -3.27 9.38 -10.16
C PHE A 21 -4.62 8.74 -9.82
N ASP A 22 -4.86 7.58 -10.41
CA ASP A 22 -6.05 6.77 -10.19
C ASP A 22 -5.66 5.52 -9.37
N VAL A 23 -6.44 5.19 -8.34
CA VAL A 23 -6.25 3.96 -7.54
C VAL A 23 -7.55 3.18 -7.56
N THR A 24 -7.45 1.91 -7.92
CA THR A 24 -8.54 0.95 -7.92
C THR A 24 -8.41 0.06 -6.69
N ILE A 25 -9.33 0.26 -5.73
CA ILE A 25 -9.41 -0.49 -4.47
C ILE A 25 -10.47 -1.57 -4.63
N GLN A 26 -10.12 -2.83 -4.34
CA GLN A 26 -11.00 -3.96 -4.58
C GLN A 26 -11.01 -4.93 -3.39
N ALA A 27 -12.19 -5.47 -3.08
CA ALA A 27 -12.36 -6.54 -2.11
C ALA A 27 -12.89 -7.81 -2.79
N ASP A 28 -12.47 -8.97 -2.29
CA ASP A 28 -12.92 -10.27 -2.75
C ASP A 28 -14.06 -10.81 -1.88
N PHE A 29 -15.09 -11.34 -2.57
CA PHE A 29 -16.27 -11.87 -1.94
C PHE A 29 -16.63 -13.24 -2.54
N ALA A 30 -16.81 -14.23 -1.67
CA ALA A 30 -17.34 -15.54 -2.03
C ALA A 30 -18.87 -15.55 -1.96
N GLU A 31 -19.51 -16.07 -3.00
CA GLU A 31 -20.96 -16.27 -3.06
C GLU A 31 -21.33 -17.71 -2.69
N HIS A 32 -22.18 -17.85 -1.67
CA HIS A 32 -22.74 -19.12 -1.25
C HIS A 32 -24.22 -19.18 -1.62
N ALA A 33 -24.55 -19.95 -2.65
CA ALA A 33 -25.92 -20.15 -3.12
C ALA A 33 -26.78 -20.85 -2.04
N LYS A 34 -28.04 -20.44 -1.94
CA LYS A 34 -29.03 -21.04 -1.03
C LYS A 34 -30.24 -21.50 -1.83
N VAL A 35 -30.74 -22.70 -1.53
CA VAL A 35 -31.91 -23.25 -2.24
C VAL A 35 -33.14 -22.39 -1.96
N GLY A 36 -33.73 -21.83 -3.03
CA GLY A 36 -34.94 -21.00 -2.94
C GLY A 36 -34.76 -19.65 -2.25
N GLN A 37 -33.53 -19.21 -1.97
CA GLN A 37 -33.23 -17.94 -1.31
C GLN A 37 -32.12 -17.19 -2.06
N LYS A 38 -31.99 -15.89 -1.77
CA LYS A 38 -30.88 -15.09 -2.30
C LYS A 38 -29.53 -15.65 -1.79
N PRO A 39 -28.50 -15.78 -2.66
CA PRO A 39 -27.16 -16.17 -2.25
C PRO A 39 -26.61 -15.27 -1.14
N ARG A 40 -25.83 -15.83 -0.23
CA ARG A 40 -25.13 -15.08 0.82
C ARG A 40 -23.74 -14.71 0.30
N LEU A 41 -23.37 -13.45 0.49
CA LEU A 41 -22.03 -12.95 0.22
C LEU A 41 -21.17 -13.07 1.49
N GLN A 42 -19.95 -13.59 1.37
CA GLN A 42 -18.96 -13.65 2.44
C GLN A 42 -17.68 -12.95 1.98
N TRP A 43 -17.19 -11.99 2.78
CA TRP A 43 -15.91 -11.35 2.53
C TRP A 43 -14.77 -12.36 2.73
N VAL A 44 -13.84 -12.41 1.77
CA VAL A 44 -12.72 -13.35 1.72
C VAL A 44 -11.41 -12.64 2.06
N GLY A 45 -11.28 -11.38 1.65
CA GLY A 45 -10.08 -10.57 1.83
C GLY A 45 -10.08 -9.39 0.89
N ASP A 46 -9.14 -8.48 1.07
CA ASP A 46 -8.90 -7.40 0.12
C ASP A 46 -7.99 -7.88 -1.01
N LYS A 47 -8.16 -7.31 -2.19
CA LYS A 47 -7.24 -7.51 -3.32
C LYS A 47 -6.19 -6.42 -3.28
N LEU A 48 -5.03 -6.72 -3.83
CA LEU A 48 -3.97 -5.73 -4.01
C LEU A 48 -4.49 -4.54 -4.82
N ASP A 49 -4.27 -3.34 -4.29
CA ASP A 49 -4.67 -2.12 -4.97
C ASP A 49 -3.90 -1.96 -6.30
N GLU A 50 -4.61 -1.52 -7.34
CA GLU A 50 -4.05 -1.24 -8.65
C GLU A 50 -4.02 0.27 -8.91
N GLY A 51 -2.82 0.82 -9.10
CA GLY A 51 -2.61 2.24 -9.34
C GLY A 51 -2.24 2.55 -10.78
N GLN A 52 -2.74 3.66 -11.32
CA GLN A 52 -2.31 4.23 -12.59
C GLN A 52 -1.85 5.67 -12.35
N LEU A 53 -0.58 5.95 -12.63
CA LEU A 53 0.02 7.26 -12.45
C LEU A 53 0.52 7.80 -13.79
N VAL A 54 -0.02 8.94 -14.21
CA VAL A 54 0.45 9.68 -15.39
C VAL A 54 1.17 10.94 -14.92
N ALA A 55 2.43 11.08 -15.30
CA ALA A 55 3.29 12.20 -14.91
C ALA A 55 4.19 12.67 -16.06
N GLN A 56 4.84 13.83 -15.89
CA GLN A 56 5.79 14.36 -16.86
C GLN A 56 7.18 14.54 -16.24
N LEU A 57 8.20 14.16 -16.98
CA LEU A 57 9.61 14.43 -16.71
C LEU A 57 10.03 15.63 -17.56
N HIS A 58 10.54 16.67 -16.91
CA HIS A 58 10.94 17.91 -17.57
C HIS A 58 12.40 18.25 -17.24
N ALA A 59 13.19 18.61 -18.26
CA ALA A 59 14.62 18.89 -18.17
C ALA A 59 15.00 19.99 -17.16
N GLN A 60 14.05 20.86 -16.79
CA GLN A 60 14.24 21.90 -15.78
C GLN A 60 14.37 21.34 -14.35
N PHE A 61 13.84 20.15 -14.07
CA PHE A 61 13.78 19.58 -12.72
C PHE A 61 14.57 18.29 -12.59
N CYS A 62 14.66 17.52 -13.67
CA CYS A 62 15.34 16.23 -13.70
C CYS A 62 15.99 15.99 -15.05
N THR A 63 16.85 14.98 -15.16
CA THR A 63 17.36 14.55 -16.45
C THR A 63 16.46 13.42 -16.95
N PRO A 64 15.54 13.68 -17.92
CA PRO A 64 14.45 12.75 -18.22
C PRO A 64 14.94 11.36 -18.64
N GLU A 65 16.05 11.27 -19.37
CA GLU A 65 16.63 10.00 -19.79
C GLU A 65 17.16 9.16 -18.62
N VAL A 66 17.82 9.81 -17.64
CA VAL A 66 18.38 9.14 -16.47
C VAL A 66 17.26 8.62 -15.58
N GLU A 67 16.23 9.44 -15.35
CA GLU A 67 15.12 9.12 -14.45
C GLU A 67 14.25 8.01 -15.04
N LEU A 68 14.00 8.08 -16.35
CA LEU A 68 13.36 7.00 -17.10
C LEU A 68 14.16 5.70 -17.07
N ALA A 69 15.49 5.76 -17.18
CA ALA A 69 16.34 4.57 -17.07
C ALA A 69 16.23 3.93 -15.68
N LYS A 70 16.14 4.75 -14.61
CA LYS A 70 15.88 4.26 -13.24
C LYS A 70 14.52 3.57 -13.13
N LEU A 71 13.45 4.18 -13.67
CA LEU A 71 12.10 3.57 -13.67
C LEU A 71 12.09 2.21 -14.38
N ARG A 72 12.74 2.12 -15.55
CA ARG A 72 12.89 0.85 -16.28
C ARG A 72 13.72 -0.17 -15.52
N ALA A 73 14.77 0.26 -14.84
CA ALA A 73 15.59 -0.63 -14.03
C ALA A 73 14.82 -1.17 -12.82
N ALA A 74 14.07 -0.31 -12.12
CA ALA A 74 13.23 -0.69 -10.98
C ALA A 74 12.13 -1.68 -11.42
N GLN A 75 11.47 -1.43 -12.55
CA GLN A 75 10.51 -2.38 -13.15
C GLN A 75 11.16 -3.74 -13.41
N ARG A 76 12.34 -3.78 -14.05
CA ARG A 76 13.05 -5.04 -14.37
C ARG A 76 13.53 -5.80 -13.13
N LYS A 77 13.83 -5.07 -12.06
CA LYS A 77 14.20 -5.65 -10.76
C LYS A 77 12.99 -6.12 -9.95
N HIS A 78 11.78 -5.74 -10.37
CA HIS A 78 10.54 -5.95 -9.61
C HIS A 78 10.66 -5.35 -8.20
N GLU A 79 11.32 -4.21 -8.11
CA GLU A 79 11.64 -3.55 -6.84
C GLU A 79 10.39 -2.84 -6.31
N ALA A 80 10.03 -3.12 -5.06
CA ALA A 80 8.97 -2.42 -4.36
C ALA A 80 9.46 -1.04 -3.94
N MET A 81 8.74 0.00 -4.34
CA MET A 81 9.09 1.39 -4.09
C MET A 81 7.94 2.11 -3.38
N GLN A 82 8.30 2.96 -2.43
CA GLN A 82 7.34 3.81 -1.74
C GLN A 82 6.88 4.93 -2.68
N LEU A 83 5.57 5.08 -2.84
CA LEU A 83 4.96 6.24 -3.48
C LEU A 83 4.55 7.26 -2.40
N TYR A 84 5.01 8.50 -2.54
CA TYR A 84 4.60 9.60 -1.68
C TYR A 84 4.51 10.92 -2.45
N PHE A 85 3.57 11.76 -2.02
CA PHE A 85 3.35 13.10 -2.54
C PHE A 85 3.98 14.14 -1.61
N THR A 86 4.43 15.27 -2.15
CA THR A 86 5.05 16.36 -1.37
C THR A 86 4.08 17.15 -0.52
N ASN A 87 2.77 16.92 -0.66
CA ASN A 87 1.76 17.36 0.29
C ASN A 87 1.77 16.55 1.61
N GLY A 88 2.69 15.58 1.75
CA GLY A 88 2.81 14.71 2.91
C GLY A 88 1.93 13.46 2.84
N HIS A 89 1.22 13.24 1.74
CA HIS A 89 0.39 12.06 1.56
C HIS A 89 1.24 10.88 1.10
N ILE A 90 1.42 9.91 2.01
CA ILE A 90 2.08 8.63 1.72
C ILE A 90 1.00 7.67 1.22
N VAL A 91 1.19 7.09 0.03
CA VAL A 91 0.20 6.18 -0.57
C VAL A 91 0.44 4.74 -0.10
N GLY A 92 1.66 4.22 -0.29
CA GLY A 92 1.99 2.83 0.00
C GLY A 92 3.18 2.31 -0.80
N LEU A 93 3.50 1.03 -0.60
CA LEU A 93 4.53 0.33 -1.36
C LEU A 93 3.92 -0.25 -2.64
N PHE A 94 4.58 0.03 -3.76
CA PHE A 94 4.12 -0.42 -5.07
C PHE A 94 5.26 -1.02 -5.88
N VAL A 95 4.93 -2.03 -6.68
CA VAL A 95 5.79 -2.55 -7.74
C VAL A 95 5.30 -2.01 -9.08
N LEU A 96 6.25 -1.64 -9.95
CA LEU A 96 5.96 -1.23 -11.32
C LEU A 96 5.64 -2.45 -12.19
N THR A 97 4.42 -2.51 -12.71
CA THR A 97 4.00 -3.56 -13.65
C THR A 97 4.23 -3.12 -15.10
N ALA A 98 3.96 -1.85 -15.42
CA ALA A 98 4.20 -1.28 -16.73
C ALA A 98 4.77 0.15 -16.64
N VAL A 99 5.65 0.47 -17.59
CA VAL A 99 6.23 1.81 -17.76
C VAL A 99 6.11 2.17 -19.24
N GLU A 100 5.21 3.10 -19.56
CA GLU A 100 5.08 3.68 -20.89
C GLU A 100 5.69 5.08 -20.90
N GLN A 101 6.35 5.43 -22.01
CA GLN A 101 6.96 6.75 -22.18
C GLN A 101 6.55 7.32 -23.54
N ARG A 102 6.18 8.59 -23.55
CA ARG A 102 5.96 9.39 -24.74
C ARG A 102 6.77 10.69 -24.65
N SER A 103 7.76 10.83 -25.53
CA SER A 103 8.51 12.09 -25.65
C SER A 103 7.62 13.15 -26.31
N GLN A 104 7.37 14.26 -25.62
CA GLN A 104 6.53 15.35 -26.12
C GLN A 104 7.35 16.43 -26.82
N GLN A 105 8.54 16.73 -26.29
CA GLN A 105 9.42 17.75 -26.85
C GLN A 105 10.86 17.27 -26.85
N LEU A 106 11.50 17.39 -28.02
CA LEU A 106 12.91 17.07 -28.22
C LEU A 106 13.65 18.30 -28.73
N MET A 107 14.91 18.43 -28.35
CA MET A 107 15.84 19.36 -28.98
C MET A 107 16.27 18.84 -30.36
N ARG A 108 16.93 19.72 -31.14
CA ARG A 108 17.37 19.43 -32.51
C ARG A 108 18.41 18.30 -32.59
N ASP A 109 19.15 18.09 -31.50
CA ASP A 109 20.13 17.01 -31.31
C ASP A 109 19.48 15.68 -30.88
N GLY A 110 18.17 15.65 -30.64
CA GLY A 110 17.44 14.48 -30.15
C GLY A 110 17.32 14.39 -28.63
N THR A 111 17.89 15.34 -27.88
CA THR A 111 17.80 15.36 -26.42
C THR A 111 16.34 15.63 -25.99
N VAL A 112 15.80 14.78 -25.12
CA VAL A 112 14.42 14.95 -24.63
C VAL A 112 14.34 16.12 -23.65
N ILE A 113 13.46 17.08 -23.92
CA ILE A 113 13.14 18.19 -23.00
C ILE A 113 11.98 17.78 -22.09
N VAL A 114 10.94 17.18 -22.68
CA VAL A 114 9.73 16.76 -21.97
C VAL A 114 9.35 15.35 -22.39
N ALA A 115 9.19 14.46 -21.41
CA ALA A 115 8.62 13.13 -21.59
C ALA A 115 7.41 12.95 -20.66
N GLU A 116 6.29 12.54 -21.23
CA GLU A 116 5.18 11.96 -20.49
C GLU A 116 5.49 10.51 -20.17
N VAL A 117 5.15 10.09 -18.95
CA VAL A 117 5.33 8.73 -18.46
C VAL A 117 4.03 8.27 -17.83
N SER A 118 3.54 7.11 -18.28
CA SER A 118 2.40 6.42 -17.71
C SER A 118 2.89 5.17 -17.00
N LEU A 119 2.60 5.06 -15.71
CA LEU A 119 3.06 4.00 -14.83
C LEU A 119 1.86 3.19 -14.34
N SER A 120 1.90 1.89 -14.56
CA SER A 120 0.99 0.96 -13.90
C SER A 120 1.68 0.38 -12.68
N LEU A 121 1.00 0.50 -11.54
CA LEU A 121 1.47 0.17 -10.21
C LEU A 121 0.58 -0.91 -9.62
N ARG A 122 1.16 -1.85 -8.89
CA ARG A 122 0.41 -2.83 -8.11
C ARG A 122 0.93 -2.80 -6.68
N GLU A 123 0.02 -2.74 -5.72
CA GLU A 123 0.37 -2.74 -4.31
C GLU A 123 1.23 -3.95 -3.98
N TYR A 124 2.23 -3.72 -3.16
CA TYR A 124 3.10 -4.75 -2.63
C TYR A 124 2.97 -4.78 -1.11
N THR A 125 2.54 -5.93 -0.59
CA THR A 125 2.47 -6.22 0.83
C THR A 125 3.55 -7.23 1.18
N GLU A 126 4.28 -6.99 2.27
CA GLU A 126 5.19 -7.99 2.84
C GLU A 126 4.37 -8.87 3.78
N ASP A 127 4.63 -10.19 3.76
CA ASP A 127 3.96 -11.13 4.66
C ASP A 127 4.05 -10.64 6.12
N GLY A 128 2.90 -10.24 6.68
CA GLY A 128 2.76 -9.79 8.08
C GLY A 128 2.62 -8.28 8.30
N LEU A 129 2.71 -7.44 7.26
CA LEU A 129 2.42 -6.00 7.35
C LEU A 129 1.16 -5.68 6.55
N SER A 130 0.00 -5.94 7.17
CA SER A 130 -1.26 -5.34 6.73
C SER A 130 -1.07 -3.82 6.75
N THR A 131 -1.08 -3.17 5.59
CA THR A 131 -0.93 -1.71 5.43
C THR A 131 -2.18 -0.97 5.90
N GLU A 132 -2.61 -1.23 7.13
CA GLU A 132 -3.65 -0.45 7.80
C GLU A 132 -3.05 0.84 8.38
N VAL A 133 -2.27 1.61 7.60
CA VAL A 133 -1.76 2.91 8.08
C VAL A 133 -1.54 3.91 6.94
N ALA A 134 -2.61 4.62 6.56
CA ALA A 134 -2.48 5.96 5.96
C ALA A 134 -3.62 6.93 6.36
N ALA A 135 -4.31 6.68 7.48
CA ALA A 135 -5.26 7.62 8.09
C ALA A 135 -5.00 7.80 9.60
N SER A 136 -3.75 8.08 9.97
CA SER A 136 -3.46 8.75 11.24
C SER A 136 -2.34 9.76 11.02
N GLY A 137 -2.75 10.92 10.51
CA GLY A 137 -1.94 12.12 10.58
C GLY A 137 -1.68 12.46 12.04
N THR A 138 -0.50 12.12 12.53
CA THR A 138 0.00 12.67 13.78
C THR A 138 0.84 13.89 13.42
N PRO A 139 0.46 15.12 13.80
CA PRO A 139 1.31 16.27 13.55
C PRO A 139 2.59 16.14 14.38
N VAL A 140 3.73 16.41 13.73
CA VAL A 140 5.07 16.43 14.33
C VAL A 140 5.08 17.45 15.47
N ALA A 141 4.99 16.97 16.71
CA ALA A 141 5.08 17.81 17.90
C ALA A 141 6.55 17.99 18.33
N ALA A 142 6.95 19.26 18.28
CA ALA A 142 8.17 19.89 18.77
C ALA A 142 9.03 19.15 19.82
N MET A 143 10.31 19.04 19.46
CA MET A 143 11.49 19.04 20.32
C MET A 143 11.29 19.85 21.62
N ARG A 144 11.45 19.19 22.78
CA ARG A 144 11.89 19.85 24.02
C ARG A 144 12.98 19.03 24.70
N VAL A 145 14.18 19.61 24.69
CA VAL A 145 15.33 19.25 25.52
C VAL A 145 15.09 19.76 26.95
N GLY A 146 15.33 18.92 27.96
CA GLY A 146 15.34 19.30 29.37
C GLY A 146 15.55 18.10 30.29
N SER A 147 16.57 18.19 31.14
CA SER A 147 17.30 17.12 31.84
C SER A 147 16.76 16.67 33.22
N SER A 148 17.20 15.47 33.62
CA SER A 148 17.73 15.10 34.96
C SER A 148 16.89 14.19 35.89
N GLY A 149 17.27 12.90 35.91
CA GLY A 149 17.64 12.09 37.09
C GLY A 149 16.62 11.75 38.19
N ALA A 150 16.31 10.45 38.35
CA ALA A 150 16.27 9.71 39.62
C ALA A 150 15.98 8.20 39.38
N GLU A 151 16.49 7.36 40.27
CA GLU A 151 16.83 5.94 40.09
C GLU A 151 16.07 5.03 41.08
N VAL A 152 15.81 3.76 40.67
CA VAL A 152 15.59 2.52 41.47
C VAL A 152 14.24 2.41 42.25
N GLY A 153 13.48 1.30 42.31
CA GLY A 153 13.66 -0.12 41.96
C GLY A 153 12.34 -0.92 42.15
N PRO A 154 12.35 -2.27 42.08
CA PRO A 154 11.18 -3.10 41.76
C PRO A 154 10.63 -3.93 42.93
N ASN A 155 9.30 -4.16 42.99
CA ASN A 155 8.70 -5.47 43.26
C ASN A 155 7.16 -5.44 43.23
N GLY A 156 6.53 -6.52 42.76
CA GLY A 156 5.07 -6.71 42.82
C GLY A 156 4.58 -7.88 41.98
N THR A 157 4.85 -9.10 42.44
CA THR A 157 4.34 -10.38 41.93
C THR A 157 2.86 -10.62 42.32
N ALA A 158 2.04 -11.10 41.38
CA ALA A 158 0.99 -12.13 41.53
C ALA A 158 0.39 -12.40 40.14
N THR A 159 0.63 -13.56 39.51
CA THR A 159 -0.19 -14.78 39.63
C THR A 159 -1.62 -14.56 39.13
N GLU A 160 -1.99 -15.13 37.98
CA GLU A 160 -2.73 -16.39 37.92
C GLU A 160 -2.90 -16.85 36.46
N ALA A 161 -2.74 -18.15 36.26
CA ALA A 161 -2.66 -18.82 34.97
C ALA A 161 -4.04 -19.20 34.42
N ALA A 162 -4.14 -19.22 33.10
CA ALA A 162 -5.27 -19.76 32.36
C ALA A 162 -5.44 -21.27 32.61
N PRO A 163 -6.67 -21.79 32.77
CA PRO A 163 -6.90 -23.22 32.66
C PRO A 163 -7.12 -23.62 31.19
N GLU A 164 -6.32 -24.61 30.79
CA GLU A 164 -6.40 -25.40 29.57
C GLU A 164 -7.79 -26.03 29.39
N ARG A 165 -8.31 -26.05 28.16
CA ARG A 165 -9.55 -26.75 27.79
C ARG A 165 -9.20 -28.03 27.06
N ASP A 166 -9.11 -29.12 27.82
CA ASP A 166 -9.06 -30.48 27.28
C ASP A 166 -10.40 -31.22 27.50
N ALA A 167 -10.78 -31.93 26.42
CA ALA A 167 -11.64 -33.12 26.31
C ALA A 167 -12.89 -33.32 27.19
N GLU A 168 -14.04 -33.54 26.52
CA GLU A 168 -14.73 -34.84 26.43
C GLU A 168 -16.27 -34.70 26.35
N LEU A 169 -16.83 -35.24 25.26
CA LEU A 169 -18.27 -35.43 25.04
C LEU A 169 -18.78 -36.61 25.88
N PRO A 170 -20.06 -36.58 26.32
CA PRO A 170 -20.83 -37.82 26.31
C PRO A 170 -22.13 -37.72 25.52
N ALA A 171 -22.40 -38.82 24.82
CA ALA A 171 -23.55 -39.09 23.97
C ALA A 171 -24.88 -39.08 24.74
N VAL A 172 -25.94 -38.57 24.09
CA VAL A 172 -27.32 -38.90 24.46
C VAL A 172 -28.01 -39.57 23.28
N ARG A 173 -28.24 -40.88 23.40
CA ARG A 173 -29.14 -41.66 22.53
C ARG A 173 -30.55 -41.38 23.00
N ALA A 174 -31.33 -40.63 22.23
CA ALA A 174 -32.78 -40.57 22.40
C ALA A 174 -33.41 -41.62 21.48
N GLY A 175 -34.01 -42.65 22.08
CA GLY A 175 -34.79 -43.66 21.38
C GLY A 175 -36.06 -43.06 20.79
N PHE A 176 -36.26 -43.28 19.49
CA PHE A 176 -37.50 -42.94 18.80
C PHE A 176 -38.35 -44.21 18.71
N SER A 177 -39.51 -44.17 19.37
CA SER A 177 -40.58 -45.17 19.29
C SER A 177 -41.39 -44.93 18.02
N ILE A 178 -41.53 -45.94 17.16
CA ILE A 178 -42.59 -46.01 16.15
C ILE A 178 -43.36 -47.30 16.37
N GLY A 179 -44.65 -47.15 16.60
CA GLY A 179 -45.63 -48.22 16.48
C GLY A 179 -46.07 -48.37 15.03
N ILE A 180 -46.36 -49.62 14.65
CA ILE A 180 -47.57 -50.16 14.03
C ILE A 180 -47.46 -51.67 14.21
#